data_AF-A0A8S2RL31-F1
#
_entry.id   AF-A0A8S2RL31-F1
#
_cell.length_a   1.000
_cell.length_b   1.000
_cell.length_c   1.000
_cell.angle_alpha   90.00
_cell.angle_beta   90.00
_cell.angle_gamma   90.00
#
_symmetry.space_group_name_H-M   'P 1'
#
loop_
_entity.id
_entity.type
_entity.pdbx_description
1 polymer ?
#
loop_
_entity_poly.entity_id
_entity_poly.type
_entity_poly.pdbx_seq_one_letter_code
_entity_poly.pdbx_strand_id
1 'polypeptide(L)'
;MNKVIKDQNDPNGICVYIAPTKALVNQVAATIYSKFGPIFGIFTRDFRRNMNECRILVTVPQCMEILLLSPSHQRWCKRIKYAIFDEIHCMSGEIGADVWEKT
;
A
#
# COMPACT_ATOMS: atom_id res chain seq x y z
N MET A 1 -9.68 -3.45 2.76
CA MET A 1 -9.65 -2.26 3.64
C MET A 1 -10.59 -2.36 4.84
N ASN A 2 -11.93 -2.40 4.65
CA ASN A 2 -12.91 -2.45 5.75
C ASN A 2 -12.62 -3.51 6.83
N LYS A 3 -12.20 -4.70 6.41
CA LYS A 3 -11.86 -5.80 7.33
C LYS A 3 -10.78 -5.41 8.33
N VAL A 4 -9.72 -4.73 7.89
CA VAL A 4 -8.66 -4.24 8.79
C VAL A 4 -9.19 -3.14 9.68
N ILE A 5 -9.90 -2.16 9.12
CA ILE A 5 -10.36 -0.98 9.87
C ILE A 5 -11.28 -1.38 11.03
N LYS A 6 -12.16 -2.36 10.80
CA LYS A 6 -13.15 -2.84 11.78
C LYS A 6 -12.63 -3.93 12.71
N ASP A 7 -11.41 -4.43 12.51
CA ASP A 7 -10.84 -5.47 13.36
C ASP A 7 -10.37 -4.87 14.69
N GLN A 8 -11.13 -5.16 15.75
CA GLN A 8 -10.82 -4.74 17.13
C GLN A 8 -9.80 -5.64 17.81
N ASN A 9 -9.65 -6.88 17.36
CA ASN A 9 -8.68 -7.84 17.93
C ASN A 9 -7.27 -7.54 17.42
N ASP A 10 -7.15 -6.88 16.26
CA ASP A 10 -5.87 -6.39 15.74
C ASP A 10 -5.93 -4.89 15.38
N PRO A 11 -5.78 -4.00 16.39
CA PRO A 11 -5.82 -2.55 16.19
C PRO A 11 -4.58 -2.01 15.45
N ASN A 12 -3.54 -2.83 15.27
CA ASN A 12 -2.28 -2.43 14.63
C ASN A 12 -2.13 -2.96 13.20
N GLY A 13 -2.99 -3.90 12.79
CA GLY A 13 -3.03 -4.46 11.44
C GLY A 13 -3.14 -3.37 10.36
N ILE A 14 -2.49 -3.60 9.22
CA ILE A 14 -2.51 -2.67 8.09
C ILE A 14 -2.96 -3.35 6.79
N CYS A 15 -3.67 -2.59 5.98
CA CYS A 15 -4.01 -2.93 4.60
C CYS A 15 -3.10 -2.12 3.68
N VAL A 16 -2.33 -2.77 2.81
CA VAL A 16 -1.56 -2.06 1.78
C VAL A 16 -2.38 -2.06 0.49
N TYR A 17 -2.53 -0.89 -0.12
CA TYR A 17 -3.06 -0.71 -1.47
C TYR A 17 -1.91 -0.37 -2.39
N ILE A 18 -1.70 -1.20 -3.40
CA ILE A 18 -0.65 -1.01 -4.38
C ILE A 18 -1.31 -0.52 -5.67
N ALA A 19 -1.17 0.78 -5.93
CA ALA A 19 -1.62 1.41 -7.18
C ALA A 19 -0.56 1.18 -8.28
N PRO A 20 -0.95 1.01 -9.55
CA PRO A 20 0.00 0.68 -10.62
C PRO A 20 0.92 1.86 -10.97
N THR A 21 0.47 3.11 -10.74
CA THR A 21 1.25 4.31 -11.05
C THR A 21 1.16 5.36 -9.95
N LYS A 22 2.20 6.22 -9.87
CA LYS A 22 2.24 7.36 -8.93
C LYS A 22 1.08 8.35 -9.15
N ALA A 23 0.61 8.51 -10.39
CA ALA A 23 -0.52 9.39 -10.71
C ALA A 23 -1.81 8.96 -9.99
N LEU A 24 -2.03 7.65 -9.85
CA LEU A 24 -3.22 7.09 -9.22
C LEU A 24 -3.15 7.09 -7.68
N VAL A 25 -1.95 7.15 -7.09
CA VAL A 25 -1.77 7.20 -5.62
C VAL A 25 -2.60 8.32 -4.98
N ASN A 26 -2.58 9.53 -5.56
CA ASN A 26 -3.32 10.66 -5.01
C ASN A 26 -4.84 10.49 -5.13
N GLN A 27 -5.32 9.91 -6.24
CA GLN A 27 -6.74 9.64 -6.45
C GLN A 27 -7.27 8.59 -5.47
N VAL A 28 -6.49 7.53 -5.27
CA VAL A 28 -6.79 6.48 -4.29
C VAL A 28 -6.76 7.04 -2.87
N ALA A 29 -5.76 7.85 -2.55
CA ALA A 29 -5.65 8.51 -1.24
C ALA A 29 -6.86 9.44 -0.96
N ALA A 30 -7.31 10.21 -1.95
CA ALA A 30 -8.50 11.05 -1.83
C ALA A 30 -9.76 10.21 -1.58
N THR A 31 -9.92 9.10 -2.31
CA THR A 31 -11.02 8.15 -2.11
C THR A 31 -11.01 7.53 -0.70
N ILE A 32 -9.84 7.11 -0.24
CA ILE A 32 -9.67 6.55 1.11
C ILE A 32 -10.01 7.59 2.17
N TYR A 33 -9.51 8.82 2.01
CA TYR A 33 -9.81 9.91 2.93
C TYR A 33 -11.31 10.18 3.02
N SER A 34 -11.98 10.28 1.87
CA SER A 34 -13.43 10.51 1.82
C SER A 34 -14.23 9.39 2.49
N LYS A 35 -13.74 8.15 2.46
CA LYS A 35 -14.48 6.98 2.95
C LYS A 35 -14.16 6.59 4.39
N PHE A 36 -12.91 6.81 4.81
CA PHE A 36 -12.37 6.29 6.07
C PHE A 36 -11.73 7.36 6.95
N GLY A 37 -11.65 8.61 6.48
CA GLY A 37 -10.99 9.71 7.20
C GLY A 37 -9.46 9.65 7.10
N PRO A 38 -8.74 10.41 7.95
CA PRO A 38 -7.28 10.57 7.88
C PRO A 38 -6.47 9.36 8.38
N ILE A 39 -6.99 8.13 8.30
CA ILE A 39 -6.34 6.89 8.79
C ILE A 39 -5.44 6.21 7.75
N PHE A 40 -4.93 6.99 6.79
CA PHE A 40 -4.13 6.49 5.68
C PHE A 40 -2.73 7.12 5.66
N GLY A 41 -1.81 6.41 5.01
CA GLY A 41 -0.47 6.86 4.72
C GLY A 41 -0.18 6.73 3.23
N ILE A 42 0.84 7.45 2.77
CA ILE A 42 1.38 7.32 1.42
C ILE A 42 2.86 6.99 1.54
N PHE A 43 3.33 6.03 0.75
CA PHE A 43 4.74 5.76 0.57
C PHE A 43 5.06 5.64 -0.92
N THR A 44 5.82 6.59 -1.42
CA THR A 44 6.40 6.58 -2.78
C THR A 44 7.85 7.04 -2.68
N ARG A 45 8.62 6.92 -3.77
CA ARG A 45 10.04 7.30 -3.79
C ARG A 45 10.29 8.73 -3.30
N ASP A 46 9.42 9.66 -3.67
CA ASP A 46 9.62 11.10 -3.41
C ASP A 46 8.72 11.65 -2.30
N PHE A 47 7.79 10.85 -1.78
CA PHE A 47 6.81 11.32 -0.81
C PHE A 47 6.42 10.24 0.20
N ARG A 48 6.55 10.57 1.48
CA ARG A 48 6.14 9.75 2.61
C ARG A 48 5.24 10.57 3.54
N ARG A 49 4.08 10.01 3.89
CA ARG A 49 3.14 10.60 4.86
C ARG A 49 2.52 9.52 5.72
N ASN A 50 2.51 9.71 7.03
CA ASN A 50 1.78 8.90 8.02
C ASN A 50 1.98 7.36 7.93
N MET A 51 3.07 6.89 7.33
CA MET A 51 3.29 5.46 7.06
C MET A 51 3.29 4.59 8.33
N ASN A 52 3.80 5.10 9.45
CA ASN A 52 3.92 4.32 10.69
C ASN A 52 2.59 4.21 11.44
N GLU A 53 1.74 5.24 11.33
CA GLU A 53 0.50 5.40 12.09
C GLU A 53 -0.75 5.02 11.28
N CYS A 54 -0.61 4.82 9.96
CA CYS A 54 -1.74 4.49 9.11
C CYS A 54 -2.27 3.06 9.34
N ARG A 55 -3.57 2.90 9.09
CA ARG A 55 -4.25 1.59 8.95
C ARG A 55 -4.33 1.14 7.49
N ILE A 56 -4.26 2.11 6.56
CA ILE A 56 -4.20 1.88 5.12
C ILE A 56 -2.96 2.57 4.55
N LEU A 57 -2.05 1.82 3.93
CA LEU A 57 -0.93 2.42 3.20
C LEU A 57 -1.25 2.40 1.70
N VAL A 58 -1.14 3.54 1.03
CA VAL A 58 -1.13 3.62 -0.44
C VAL A 58 0.31 3.70 -0.93
N THR A 59 0.68 2.80 -1.84
CA THR A 59 2.04 2.71 -2.39
C THR A 59 1.99 2.29 -3.85
N VAL A 60 3.16 2.25 -4.50
CA VAL A 60 3.38 1.63 -5.81
C VAL A 60 4.23 0.37 -5.65
N PRO A 61 4.29 -0.53 -6.66
CA PRO A 61 4.90 -1.85 -6.51
C PRO A 61 6.39 -1.78 -6.13
N GLN A 62 7.16 -0.92 -6.78
CA GLN A 62 8.60 -0.75 -6.50
C GLN A 62 8.85 -0.26 -5.07
N CYS A 63 7.94 0.57 -4.53
CA CYS A 63 8.05 1.05 -3.16
C CYS A 63 7.60 -0.01 -2.14
N MET A 64 6.62 -0.84 -2.49
CA MET A 64 6.25 -1.99 -1.67
C MET A 64 7.41 -2.98 -1.57
N GLU A 65 8.11 -3.23 -2.68
CA GLU A 65 9.29 -4.07 -2.71
C GLU A 65 10.39 -3.56 -1.76
N ILE A 66 10.70 -2.26 -1.80
CA ILE A 66 11.65 -1.63 -0.87
C ILE A 66 11.25 -1.88 0.58
N LEU A 67 9.96 -1.77 0.92
CA LEU A 67 9.48 -2.02 2.28
C LEU A 67 9.67 -3.48 2.70
N LEU A 68 9.35 -4.42 1.82
CA LEU A 68 9.46 -5.85 2.08
C LEU A 68 10.91 -6.30 2.25
N LEU A 69 11.83 -5.77 1.43
CA LEU A 69 13.24 -6.14 1.45
C LEU A 69 14.05 -5.41 2.53
N SER A 70 13.54 -4.30 3.06
CA SER A 70 14.27 -3.47 4.04
C SER A 70 14.29 -4.12 5.44
N PRO A 71 15.48 -4.45 5.99
CA PRO A 71 15.58 -5.01 7.35
C PRO A 71 14.98 -4.10 8.42
N SER A 72 15.13 -2.77 8.26
CA SER A 72 14.61 -1.79 9.21
C SER A 72 13.07 -1.74 9.25
N HIS A 73 12.39 -2.26 8.24
CA HIS A 73 10.93 -2.25 8.15
C HIS A 73 10.28 -3.59 8.49
N GLN A 74 11.04 -4.63 8.85
CA GLN A 74 10.47 -5.96 9.14
C GLN A 74 9.38 -5.94 10.21
N ARG A 75 9.53 -5.14 11.27
CA ARG A 75 8.49 -4.99 12.32
C ARG A 75 7.20 -4.39 11.76
N TRP A 76 7.32 -3.43 10.84
CA TRP A 76 6.18 -2.82 10.17
C TRP A 76 5.53 -3.80 9.18
N CYS A 77 6.32 -4.53 8.39
CA CYS A 77 5.83 -5.53 7.45
C CYS A 77 5.05 -6.65 8.13
N LYS A 78 5.43 -7.05 9.35
CA LYS A 78 4.67 -8.03 10.16
C LYS A 78 3.24 -7.58 10.52
N ARG A 79 2.92 -6.29 10.40
CA ARG A 79 1.56 -5.77 10.61
C ARG A 79 0.65 -5.94 9.39
N ILE A 80 1.21 -6.23 8.21
CA ILE A 80 0.42 -6.35 6.98
C ILE A 80 -0.52 -7.55 7.08
N LYS A 81 -1.82 -7.28 6.92
CA LYS A 81 -2.87 -8.32 6.90
C LYS A 81 -3.36 -8.60 5.50
N TYR A 82 -3.38 -7.57 4.67
CA TYR A 82 -3.85 -7.64 3.29
C TYR A 82 -3.01 -6.71 2.42
N ALA A 83 -2.71 -7.17 1.23
CA ALA A 83 -2.18 -6.39 0.13
C ALA A 83 -3.23 -6.43 -1.00
N ILE A 84 -3.65 -5.26 -1.48
CA ILE A 84 -4.61 -5.11 -2.58
C ILE A 84 -3.81 -4.65 -3.79
N PHE A 85 -3.76 -5.50 -4.81
CA PHE A 85 -3.13 -5.23 -6.08
C PHE A 85 -4.18 -4.66 -7.03
N ASP A 86 -4.02 -3.41 -7.42
CA ASP A 86 -4.94 -2.73 -8.33
C ASP A 86 -4.47 -2.88 -9.78
N GLU A 87 -5.42 -2.91 -10.72
CA GLU A 87 -5.13 -3.00 -12.15
C GLU A 87 -4.20 -4.18 -12.53
N ILE A 88 -4.46 -5.37 -11.97
CA ILE A 88 -3.62 -6.56 -12.20
C ILE A 88 -3.56 -6.99 -13.68
N HIS A 89 -4.50 -6.55 -14.50
CA HIS A 89 -4.46 -6.76 -15.95
C HIS A 89 -3.33 -5.98 -16.64
N CYS A 90 -2.66 -5.04 -15.96
CA CYS A 90 -1.41 -4.44 -16.42
C CYS A 90 -0.21 -5.41 -16.35
N MET A 91 -0.36 -6.62 -15.76
CA MET A 91 0.72 -7.63 -15.72
C MET A 91 1.05 -8.23 -17.10
N SER A 92 0.12 -8.17 -18.06
CA SER A 92 0.23 -8.88 -19.35
C SER A 92 0.60 -7.98 -20.55
N GLY A 93 0.94 -6.70 -20.32
CA GLY A 93 1.39 -5.77 -21.36
C GLY A 93 2.91 -5.60 -21.39
N GLU A 94 3.46 -5.23 -22.56
CA GLU A 94 4.90 -4.92 -22.79
C GLU A 94 5.48 -3.85 -21.84
N ILE A 95 4.63 -3.13 -21.10
CA ILE A 95 5.00 -2.09 -20.14
C ILE A 95 4.40 -2.44 -18.78
N GLY A 96 5.18 -3.07 -17.89
CA GLY A 96 4.81 -3.24 -16.48
C GLY A 96 4.78 -4.67 -15.93
N ALA A 97 5.06 -5.70 -16.72
CA ALA A 97 5.17 -7.08 -16.22
C ALA A 97 6.25 -7.21 -15.12
N ASP A 98 7.43 -6.61 -15.33
CA ASP A 98 8.55 -6.57 -14.36
C ASP A 98 8.25 -5.78 -13.08
N VAL A 99 7.11 -5.08 -13.02
CA VAL A 99 6.77 -4.23 -11.87
C VAL A 99 6.11 -5.04 -10.75
N TRP A 100 5.46 -6.16 -11.09
CA TRP A 100 4.68 -6.95 -10.14
C TRP A 100 5.32 -8.28 -9.77
N GLU A 101 6.11 -8.87 -10.68
CA GLU A 101 6.85 -10.10 -10.45
C GLU A 101 8.35 -9.80 -10.29
N LYS A 102 8.98 -10.42 -9.29
CA LYS A 102 10.43 -10.41 -9.13
C LYS A 102 10.90 -11.84 -8.91
N THR A 103 11.62 -12.36 -9.91
CA THR A 103 12.22 -13.72 -9.90
C THR A 103 13.54 -13.74 -9.16
#